data_AF-A0A918UVQ9-F1
#
_entry.id   AF-A0A918UVQ9-F1
#
_cell.length_a   1.000
_cell.length_b   1.000
_cell.length_c   1.000
_cell.angle_alpha   90.00
_cell.angle_beta   90.00
_cell.angle_gamma   90.00
#
_symmetry.space_group_name_H-M   'P 1'
#
loop_
_entity.id
_entity.type
_entity.pdbx_description
1 polymer ?
#
loop_
_entity_poly.entity_id
_entity_poly.type
_entity_poly.pdbx_seq_one_letter_code
_entity_poly.pdbx_strand_id
1 'polypeptide(L)'
;MKFSLWLLLFLVVSIALGPYMTYWMMMLLWAVMGAIMAGPGAQTFFAAGLGVALAWAGKAFYITWITGSSLPDQMSALMGINNTPVLIVATGLLGLLIGGFSALTGNRFRRLFEKNKEFYYH
;
A
#
# COMPACT_ATOMS: atom_id res chain seq x y z
N MET A 1 -16.93 -8.74 -2.39
CA MET A 1 -17.02 -7.85 -3.57
C MET A 1 -16.41 -6.46 -3.31
N LYS A 2 -16.82 -5.70 -2.28
CA LYS A 2 -16.21 -4.37 -1.99
C LYS A 2 -14.70 -4.45 -1.68
N PHE A 3 -14.28 -5.37 -0.80
CA PHE A 3 -12.86 -5.51 -0.42
C PHE A 3 -11.95 -5.81 -1.62
N SER A 4 -12.26 -6.87 -2.39
CA SER A 4 -11.44 -7.30 -3.53
C SER A 4 -11.33 -6.21 -4.61
N LEU A 5 -12.41 -5.44 -4.84
CA LEU A 5 -12.40 -4.31 -5.76
C LEU A 5 -11.47 -3.19 -5.29
N TRP A 6 -11.54 -2.83 -4.00
CA TRP A 6 -10.63 -1.83 -3.41
C TRP A 6 -9.17 -2.31 -3.43
N LEU A 7 -8.92 -3.57 -3.08
CA LEU A 7 -7.58 -4.16 -3.16
C LEU A 7 -7.01 -4.03 -4.58
N LEU A 8 -7.81 -4.42 -5.58
CA LEU A 8 -7.41 -4.35 -6.98
C LEU A 8 -7.18 -2.89 -7.42
N LEU A 9 -8.01 -1.95 -6.94
CA LEU A 9 -7.81 -0.52 -7.19
C LEU A 9 -6.49 -0.02 -6.61
N PHE A 10 -6.18 -0.32 -5.34
CA PHE A 10 -4.91 0.07 -4.72
C PHE A 10 -3.71 -0.55 -5.45
N LEU A 11 -3.80 -1.81 -5.88
CA LEU A 11 -2.79 -2.48 -6.68
C LEU A 11 -2.55 -1.77 -8.02
N VAL A 12 -3.61 -1.58 -8.80
CA VAL A 12 -3.53 -0.97 -10.14
C VAL A 12 -3.03 0.47 -10.06
N VAL A 13 -3.56 1.26 -9.14
CA VAL A 13 -3.11 2.65 -8.92
C VAL A 13 -1.63 2.70 -8.54
N SER A 14 -1.17 1.78 -7.68
CA SER A 14 0.23 1.73 -7.25
C SER A 14 1.18 1.38 -8.38
N ILE A 15 0.78 0.48 -9.28
CA ILE A 15 1.55 0.11 -10.47
C ILE A 15 1.52 1.25 -11.49
N ALA A 16 0.35 1.84 -11.75
CA ALA A 16 0.18 2.84 -12.79
C ALA A 16 0.83 4.19 -12.45
N LEU A 17 0.71 4.64 -11.20
CA LEU A 17 1.22 5.95 -10.77
C LEU A 17 2.59 5.89 -10.09
N GLY A 18 3.00 4.72 -9.58
CA GLY A 18 4.28 4.53 -8.92
C GLY A 18 5.51 4.99 -9.73
N PRO A 19 5.57 4.85 -11.07
CA PRO A 19 6.67 5.38 -11.87
C PRO A 19 6.75 6.92 -11.93
N TYR A 20 5.64 7.61 -11.71
CA TYR A 20 5.53 9.06 -11.87
C TYR A 20 5.55 9.82 -10.54
N MET A 21 5.37 9.11 -9.42
CA MET A 21 5.24 9.69 -8.10
C MET A 21 6.28 9.13 -7.13
N THR A 22 6.93 10.01 -6.39
CA THR A 22 7.75 9.64 -5.23
C THR A 22 6.91 9.01 -4.12
N TYR A 23 7.51 8.22 -3.23
CA TYR A 23 6.77 7.42 -2.26
C TYR A 23 5.90 8.25 -1.29
N TRP A 24 6.34 9.43 -0.85
CA TRP A 24 5.54 10.30 0.02
C TRP A 24 4.28 10.84 -0.67
N MET A 25 4.34 11.12 -1.98
CA MET A 25 3.15 11.50 -2.75
C MET A 25 2.17 10.33 -2.86
N MET A 26 2.69 9.11 -3.06
CA MET A 26 1.86 7.90 -3.07
C MET A 26 1.19 7.66 -1.72
N MET A 27 1.86 7.93 -0.59
CA MET A 27 1.25 7.86 0.75
C MET A 27 0.05 8.82 0.87
N LEU A 28 0.18 10.06 0.40
CA LEU A 28 -0.94 11.01 0.39
C LEU A 28 -2.09 10.51 -0.50
N LEU A 29 -1.78 9.96 -1.67
CA LEU A 29 -2.77 9.40 -2.57
C LEU A 29 -3.53 8.23 -1.92
N TRP A 30 -2.82 7.27 -1.32
CA TRP A 30 -3.45 6.15 -0.64
C TRP A 30 -4.29 6.59 0.56
N ALA A 31 -3.87 7.65 1.27
CA ALA A 31 -4.68 8.27 2.31
C ALA A 31 -5.99 8.84 1.74
N VAL A 32 -5.94 9.60 0.65
CA VAL A 32 -7.16 10.11 -0.03
C VAL A 32 -8.07 8.96 -0.46
N MET A 33 -7.52 7.90 -1.07
CA MET A 33 -8.30 6.71 -1.44
C MET A 33 -8.94 6.03 -0.21
N GLY A 34 -8.21 5.91 0.88
CA GLY A 34 -8.71 5.35 2.15
C GLY A 34 -9.83 6.19 2.78
N ALA A 35 -9.75 7.52 2.65
CA ALA A 35 -10.83 8.43 3.03
C ALA A 35 -12.09 8.20 2.17
N ILE A 36 -11.93 8.02 0.85
CA ILE A 36 -13.06 7.77 -0.07
C ILE A 36 -13.77 6.44 0.24
N MET A 37 -13.02 5.38 0.58
CA MET A 37 -13.55 4.02 0.81
C MET A 37 -14.66 3.93 1.87
N ALA A 38 -14.71 4.84 2.85
CA ALA A 38 -15.75 4.92 3.90
C ALA A 38 -15.97 3.62 4.73
N GLY A 39 -15.05 2.65 4.65
CA GLY A 39 -15.24 1.31 5.20
C GLY A 39 -14.76 1.13 6.65
N PRO A 40 -14.93 -0.09 7.21
CA PRO A 40 -14.26 -0.49 8.43
C PRO A 40 -12.74 -0.37 8.30
N GLY A 41 -12.08 0.19 9.32
CA GLY A 41 -10.64 0.49 9.27
C GLY A 41 -9.77 -0.72 8.92
N ALA A 42 -10.06 -1.91 9.45
CA ALA A 42 -9.32 -3.13 9.11
C ALA A 42 -9.45 -3.51 7.63
N GLN A 43 -10.64 -3.38 7.04
CA GLN A 43 -10.83 -3.64 5.61
C GLN A 43 -10.06 -2.64 4.76
N THR A 44 -10.04 -1.36 5.15
CA THR A 44 -9.25 -0.33 4.45
C THR A 44 -7.76 -0.59 4.57
N PHE A 45 -7.27 -0.94 5.76
CA PHE A 45 -5.87 -1.29 5.98
C PHE A 45 -5.44 -2.47 5.11
N PHE A 46 -6.17 -3.59 5.16
CA PHE A 46 -5.76 -4.79 4.41
C PHE A 46 -5.98 -4.64 2.90
N ALA A 47 -6.99 -3.90 2.45
CA ALA A 47 -7.18 -3.67 1.01
C ALA A 47 -6.02 -2.85 0.43
N ALA A 48 -5.67 -1.75 1.10
CA ALA A 48 -4.54 -0.91 0.68
C ALA A 48 -3.20 -1.61 0.87
N GLY A 49 -2.96 -2.15 2.07
CA GLY A 49 -1.71 -2.82 2.42
C GLY A 49 -1.41 -3.99 1.48
N LEU A 50 -2.35 -4.91 1.26
CA LEU A 50 -2.12 -6.03 0.34
C LEU A 50 -1.99 -5.55 -1.11
N GLY A 51 -2.77 -4.56 -1.56
CA GLY A 51 -2.64 -4.01 -2.90
C GLY A 51 -1.26 -3.39 -3.16
N VAL A 52 -0.76 -2.57 -2.22
CA VAL A 52 0.58 -1.96 -2.33
C VAL A 52 1.68 -3.01 -2.16
N ALA A 53 1.55 -3.95 -1.23
CA ALA A 53 2.50 -5.05 -1.03
C ALA A 53 2.68 -5.87 -2.30
N LEU A 54 1.58 -6.24 -2.96
CA LEU A 54 1.61 -6.97 -4.23
C LEU A 54 2.24 -6.13 -5.34
N ALA A 55 1.93 -4.83 -5.43
CA ALA A 55 2.55 -3.93 -6.41
C ALA A 55 4.07 -3.88 -6.25
N TRP A 56 4.53 -3.69 -5.01
CA TRP A 56 5.94 -3.51 -4.70
C TRP A 56 6.73 -4.82 -4.80
N ALA A 57 6.23 -5.90 -4.20
CA ALA A 57 6.85 -7.22 -4.33
C ALA A 57 6.83 -7.70 -5.78
N GLY A 58 5.74 -7.49 -6.50
CA GLY A 58 5.61 -7.83 -7.93
C GLY A 58 6.59 -7.06 -8.80
N LYS A 59 6.79 -5.76 -8.54
CA LYS A 59 7.80 -4.96 -9.25
C LYS A 59 9.23 -5.43 -8.93
N ALA A 60 9.53 -5.72 -7.67
CA ALA A 60 10.83 -6.23 -7.26
C ALA A 60 11.11 -7.60 -7.91
N PHE A 61 10.13 -8.50 -7.91
CA PHE A 61 10.18 -9.78 -8.62
C PHE A 61 10.43 -9.60 -10.12
N TYR A 62 9.69 -8.70 -10.76
CA TYR A 62 9.84 -8.41 -12.19
C TYR A 62 11.26 -7.95 -12.53
N ILE A 63 11.83 -7.02 -11.73
CA ILE A 63 13.20 -6.55 -11.93
C ILE A 63 14.19 -7.71 -11.77
N THR A 64 14.06 -8.52 -10.72
CA THR A 64 14.98 -9.63 -10.45
C THR A 64 14.98 -10.68 -11.56
N TRP A 65 13.81 -11.23 -11.91
CA TRP A 65 13.75 -12.43 -12.76
C TRP A 65 13.38 -12.17 -14.21
N ILE A 66 12.67 -11.08 -14.51
CA ILE A 66 12.22 -10.82 -15.88
C ILE A 66 13.22 -9.94 -16.63
N THR A 67 13.82 -8.96 -15.95
CA THR A 67 14.79 -8.07 -16.61
C THR A 67 16.23 -8.58 -16.55
N GLY A 68 16.53 -9.55 -15.68
CA GLY A 68 17.89 -10.05 -15.45
C GLY A 68 18.83 -9.01 -14.83
N SER A 69 18.28 -7.97 -14.19
CA SER A 69 19.06 -6.90 -13.58
C SER A 69 19.77 -7.37 -12.32
N SER A 70 21.04 -6.96 -12.14
CA SER A 70 21.82 -7.19 -10.91
C SER A 70 21.49 -6.22 -9.78
N LEU A 71 20.63 -5.22 -10.03
CA LEU A 71 20.26 -4.20 -9.05
C LEU A 71 19.70 -4.79 -7.75
N PRO A 72 18.77 -5.77 -7.76
CA PRO A 72 18.25 -6.35 -6.53
C PRO A 72 19.32 -7.04 -5.69
N ASP A 73 20.28 -7.71 -6.33
CA ASP A 73 21.40 -8.36 -5.63
C ASP A 73 22.30 -7.32 -4.95
N GLN A 74 22.64 -6.24 -5.66
CA GLN A 74 23.42 -5.13 -5.10
C GLN A 74 22.71 -4.46 -3.93
N MET A 75 21.40 -4.23 -4.04
CA MET A 75 20.59 -3.69 -2.94
C MET A 75 20.53 -4.66 -1.76
N SER A 76 20.40 -5.96 -2.01
CA SER A 76 20.36 -6.97 -0.94
C SER A 76 21.68 -7.02 -0.16
N ALA A 77 22.82 -6.87 -0.85
CA ALA A 77 24.14 -6.83 -0.25
C ALA A 77 24.36 -5.54 0.55
N LEU A 78 23.96 -4.39 -0.02
CA LEU A 78 24.03 -3.09 0.64
C LEU A 78 23.22 -3.05 1.94
N MET A 79 22.05 -3.69 1.95
CA MET A 79 21.18 -3.79 3.14
C MET A 79 21.64 -4.87 4.14
N GLY A 80 22.72 -5.61 3.85
CA GLY A 80 23.24 -6.68 4.70
C GLY A 80 22.40 -7.96 4.70
N ILE A 81 21.41 -8.06 3.81
CA ILE A 81 20.49 -9.21 3.71
C ILE A 81 21.18 -10.37 2.97
N ASN A 82 21.97 -10.06 1.93
CA ASN A 82 22.66 -11.03 1.07
C ASN A 82 21.75 -12.15 0.51
N ASN A 83 20.46 -11.83 0.34
CA ASN A 83 19.45 -12.77 -0.16
C ASN A 83 18.31 -11.99 -0.85
N THR A 84 18.30 -12.02 -2.18
CA THR A 84 17.35 -11.27 -3.01
C THR A 84 15.88 -11.69 -2.80
N PRO A 85 15.52 -12.98 -2.71
CA PRO A 85 14.17 -13.37 -2.30
C PRO A 85 13.70 -12.75 -0.99
N VAL A 86 14.57 -12.71 0.05
CA VAL A 86 14.25 -12.08 1.33
C VAL A 86 14.03 -10.58 1.18
N LEU A 87 14.85 -9.90 0.36
CA LEU A 87 14.67 -8.48 0.04
C LEU A 87 13.29 -8.21 -0.58
N ILE A 88 12.82 -9.07 -1.49
CA ILE A 88 11.52 -8.92 -2.15
C ILE A 88 10.37 -9.06 -1.15
N VAL A 89 10.45 -10.06 -0.26
CA VAL A 89 9.47 -10.22 0.82
C VAL A 89 9.48 -9.01 1.75
N ALA A 90 10.65 -8.54 2.16
CA ALA A 90 10.80 -7.35 2.98
C ALA A 90 10.20 -6.10 2.29
N THR A 91 10.41 -5.96 0.98
CA THR A 91 9.84 -4.88 0.17
C THR A 91 8.30 -4.96 0.13
N GLY A 92 7.75 -6.16 -0.02
CA GLY A 92 6.30 -6.39 0.08
C GLY A 92 5.75 -6.04 1.47
N LEU A 93 6.44 -6.43 2.54
CA LEU A 93 6.06 -6.10 3.92
C LEU A 93 6.08 -4.58 4.17
N LEU A 94 7.08 -3.88 3.65
CA LEU A 94 7.13 -2.40 3.69
C LEU A 94 5.95 -1.81 2.94
N GLY A 95 5.63 -2.31 1.75
CA GLY A 95 4.43 -1.91 1.00
C GLY A 95 3.13 -2.13 1.79
N LEU A 96 3.02 -3.26 2.49
CA LEU A 96 1.87 -3.57 3.35
C LEU A 96 1.68 -2.54 4.45
N LEU A 97 2.76 -2.25 5.19
CA LEU A 97 2.71 -1.33 6.32
C LEU A 97 2.47 0.11 5.82
N ILE A 98 3.25 0.57 4.84
CA ILE A 98 3.16 1.95 4.33
C ILE A 98 1.79 2.18 3.68
N GLY A 99 1.36 1.30 2.78
CA GLY A 99 0.07 1.42 2.10
C GLY A 99 -1.11 1.32 3.07
N GLY A 100 -1.06 0.31 3.96
CA GLY A 100 -2.10 0.06 4.96
C GLY A 100 -2.27 1.22 5.93
N PHE A 101 -1.18 1.73 6.52
CA PHE A 101 -1.25 2.87 7.43
C PHE A 101 -1.63 4.17 6.73
N SER A 102 -1.15 4.41 5.50
CA SER A 102 -1.54 5.59 4.74
C SER A 102 -3.05 5.64 4.51
N ALA A 103 -3.63 4.56 4.00
CA ALA A 103 -5.08 4.47 3.77
C ALA A 103 -5.88 4.50 5.07
N LEU A 104 -5.39 3.87 6.14
CA LEU A 104 -6.03 3.90 7.45
C LEU A 104 -6.07 5.32 8.03
N THR A 105 -4.98 6.08 7.90
CA THR A 105 -4.93 7.49 8.31
C THR A 105 -6.02 8.30 7.62
N GLY A 106 -6.14 8.20 6.30
CA GLY A 106 -7.21 8.89 5.56
C GLY A 106 -8.62 8.42 5.95
N ASN A 107 -8.81 7.12 6.15
CA ASN A 107 -10.08 6.57 6.64
C ASN A 107 -10.49 7.14 7.99
N ARG A 108 -9.55 7.22 8.93
CA ARG A 108 -9.81 7.80 10.27
C ARG A 108 -9.98 9.31 10.21
N PHE A 109 -9.20 9.99 9.38
CA PHE A 109 -9.31 11.43 9.18
C PHE A 109 -10.72 11.82 8.72
N ARG A 110 -11.29 11.09 7.75
CA ARG A 110 -12.68 11.32 7.32
C ARG A 110 -13.69 11.23 8.47
N ARG A 111 -13.54 10.24 9.36
CA ARG A 111 -14.47 10.02 10.48
C ARG A 111 -14.51 11.19 11.45
N LEU A 112 -13.46 12.03 11.51
CA LEU A 112 -13.46 13.24 12.32
C LEU A 112 -14.49 14.27 11.85
N PHE A 113 -14.92 14.20 10.59
CA PHE A 113 -15.91 15.10 9.99
C PHE A 113 -17.30 14.46 9.84
N GLU A 114 -17.43 13.16 10.11
CA GLU A 114 -18.72 12.48 10.12
C GLU A 114 -19.43 12.83 11.43
N LYS A 115 -20.58 13.52 11.34
CA LYS A 115 -21.37 13.84 12.54
C LYS A 115 -21.85 12.54 13.20
N ASN A 116 -21.40 12.30 14.43
CA ASN A 116 -21.99 11.27 15.29
C ASN A 116 -23.46 11.63 15.50
N LYS A 117 -24.38 10.87 14.90
CA LYS A 117 -25.82 11.07 15.05
C LYS A 117 -26.36 10.54 16.39
N GLU A 118 -25.50 10.16 17.34
CA GLU A 118 -25.89 9.23 18.39
C GLU A 118 -26.26 9.83 19.76
N PHE A 119 -26.25 11.15 19.97
CA PHE A 119 -26.57 11.70 21.30
C PHE A 119 -27.40 12.99 21.29
N TYR A 120 -28.54 12.98 20.61
CA TYR A 120 -29.66 13.87 20.93
C TYR A 120 -30.94 13.07 20.72
N TYR A 121 -31.35 12.26 21.70
CA TYR A 121 -32.74 11.98 22.11
C TYR A 121 -32.71 10.89 23.20
N HIS A 122 -33.29 11.26 24.35
CA HIS A 122 -33.59 10.48 25.57
C HIS A 122 -32.52 10.44 26.66
#